data_AF-A0A497NM73-F1
#
_entry.id   AF-A0A497NM73-F1
#
_cell.length_a   1.000
_cell.length_b   1.000
_cell.length_c   1.000
_cell.angle_alpha   90.00
_cell.angle_beta   90.00
_cell.angle_gamma   90.00
#
_symmetry.space_group_name_H-M   'P 1'
#
loop_
_entity.id
_entity.type
_entity.pdbx_description
1 polymer ?
#
loop_
_entity_poly.entity_id
_entity_poly.type
_entity_poly.pdbx_seq_one_letter_code
_entity_poly.pdbx_strand_id
1 'polypeptide(L)'
;MSVRFLPTLSFAKLLAVSIALFALLELLGWPLAILAGIIIGLLASRWRDAVLAGALGCLIGWSLYLMAYGLAAGAAVAKALALLRDFAAITLLLGLALGSLSSSIGFLALDMWRRARARETRAQETEVRGTPETTGT
;
A
#
# COMPACT_ATOMS: atom_id res chain seq x y z
N MET A 1 -23.62 -15.75 1.15
CA MET A 1 -22.35 -15.68 1.91
C MET A 1 -21.91 -14.23 1.97
N SER A 2 -22.06 -13.57 3.12
CA SER A 2 -21.62 -12.18 3.31
C SER A 2 -20.10 -12.15 3.35
N VAL A 3 -19.47 -11.70 2.26
CA VAL A 3 -18.04 -11.41 2.25
C VAL A 3 -17.87 -10.16 3.10
N ARG A 4 -17.47 -10.35 4.36
CA ARG A 4 -17.18 -9.25 5.28
C ARG A 4 -16.08 -8.40 4.64
N PHE A 5 -16.46 -7.19 4.24
CA PHE A 5 -15.56 -6.19 3.69
C PHE A 5 -14.33 -6.03 4.58
N LEU A 6 -13.15 -5.85 3.96
CA LEU A 6 -11.95 -5.43 4.69
C LEU A 6 -12.32 -4.23 5.56
N PRO A 7 -12.05 -4.26 6.88
CA PRO A 7 -12.37 -3.15 7.77
C PRO A 7 -11.68 -1.90 7.25
N THR A 8 -12.45 -0.85 6.97
CA THR A 8 -11.91 0.45 6.61
C THR A 8 -11.14 1.00 7.81
N LEU A 9 -9.81 0.94 7.74
CA LEU A 9 -8.95 1.43 8.80
C LEU A 9 -8.94 2.95 8.80
N SER A 10 -9.07 3.56 9.97
CA SER A 10 -8.77 4.98 10.17
C SER A 10 -7.32 5.27 9.74
N PHE A 11 -7.05 6.46 9.20
CA PHE A 11 -5.71 6.87 8.75
C PHE A 11 -4.59 6.55 9.75
N ALA A 12 -4.78 6.84 11.03
CA ALA A 12 -3.76 6.56 12.07
C ALA A 12 -3.41 5.07 12.17
N LYS A 13 -4.42 4.19 12.08
CA LYS A 13 -4.20 2.73 12.06
C LYS A 13 -3.53 2.29 10.77
N LEU A 14 -3.95 2.84 9.64
CA LEU A 14 -3.34 2.55 8.33
C LEU A 14 -1.85 2.94 8.32
N LEU A 15 -1.51 4.10 8.87
CA LEU A 15 -0.14 4.57 9.02
C LEU A 15 0.67 3.66 9.96
N ALA A 16 0.11 3.30 11.12
CA ALA A 16 0.77 2.40 12.06
C ALA A 16 1.06 1.03 11.42
N VAL A 17 0.08 0.47 10.71
CA VAL A 17 0.25 -0.78 9.93
C VAL A 17 1.31 -0.59 8.85
N SER A 18 1.32 0.55 8.14
CA SER A 18 2.31 0.83 7.11
C SER A 18 3.73 0.84 7.67
N ILE A 19 3.95 1.49 8.81
CA ILE A 19 5.27 1.54 9.46
C ILE A 19 5.71 0.15 9.90
N ALA A 20 4.83 -0.59 10.58
CA ALA A 20 5.13 -1.93 11.08
C ALA A 20 5.41 -2.92 9.94
N LEU A 21 4.56 -2.91 8.91
CA LEU A 21 4.67 -3.80 7.77
C LEU A 21 5.93 -3.50 6.96
N PHE A 22 6.25 -2.23 6.77
CA PHE A 22 7.49 -1.81 6.13
C PHE A 22 8.72 -2.28 6.93
N ALA A 23 8.75 -2.04 8.23
CA ALA A 23 9.87 -2.47 9.08
C ALA A 23 10.10 -3.99 9.02
N LEU A 24 9.02 -4.78 9.05
CA LEU A 24 9.11 -6.24 8.94
C LEU A 24 9.61 -6.70 7.57
N LEU A 25 9.13 -6.09 6.49
CA LEU A 25 9.52 -6.48 5.13
C LEU A 25 10.92 -5.99 4.77
N GLU A 26 11.35 -4.84 5.28
CA GLU A 26 12.71 -4.34 5.10
C GLU A 26 13.75 -5.30 5.71
N LEU A 27 13.45 -5.93 6.86
CA LEU A 27 14.31 -6.95 7.47
C LEU A 27 14.51 -8.18 6.57
N LEU A 28 13.54 -8.47 5.71
CA LEU A 28 13.60 -9.56 4.73
C LEU A 28 14.26 -9.14 3.41
N GLY A 29 14.43 -7.82 3.20
CA GLY A 29 15.10 -7.23 2.05
C GLY A 29 14.32 -6.08 1.42
N TRP A 30 15.04 -5.06 0.97
CA TRP A 30 14.47 -3.82 0.43
C TRP A 30 13.43 -4.00 -0.71
N PRO A 31 13.48 -5.01 -1.61
CA PRO A 31 12.47 -5.14 -2.66
C PRO A 31 11.07 -5.48 -2.10
N LEU A 32 11.02 -6.11 -0.93
CA LEU A 32 9.76 -6.49 -0.27
C LEU A 32 9.02 -5.27 0.28
N ALA A 33 9.68 -4.12 0.44
CA ALA A 33 9.03 -2.86 0.80
C ALA A 33 7.93 -2.46 -0.21
N ILE A 34 8.04 -2.88 -1.48
CA ILE A 34 7.01 -2.67 -2.50
C ILE A 34 5.72 -3.40 -2.12
N LEU A 35 5.82 -4.62 -1.58
CA LEU A 35 4.65 -5.39 -1.13
C LEU A 35 3.97 -4.70 0.04
N ALA A 36 4.74 -4.07 0.94
CA ALA A 36 4.19 -3.29 2.05
C ALA A 36 3.24 -2.21 1.53
N GLY A 37 3.69 -1.41 0.56
CA GLY A 37 2.87 -0.36 -0.02
C GLY A 37 1.65 -0.91 -0.77
N ILE A 38 1.78 -1.99 -1.54
CA ILE A 38 0.64 -2.64 -2.21
C ILE A 38 -0.42 -3.07 -1.19
N ILE A 39 -0.02 -3.74 -0.10
CA ILE A 39 -0.94 -4.18 0.96
C ILE A 39 -1.65 -2.97 1.59
N ILE A 40 -0.92 -1.88 1.85
CA ILE A 40 -1.53 -0.64 2.37
C ILE A 40 -2.53 -0.04 1.39
N GLY A 41 -2.24 -0.08 0.09
CA GLY A 41 -3.17 0.30 -0.97
C GLY A 41 -4.46 -0.50 -0.95
N LEU A 42 -4.36 -1.82 -0.74
CA LEU A 42 -5.51 -2.73 -0.62
C LEU A 42 -6.34 -2.49 0.65
N LEU A 43 -5.71 -2.05 1.73
CA LEU A 43 -6.38 -1.80 3.02
C LEU A 43 -7.02 -0.40 3.11
N ALA A 44 -6.65 0.51 2.21
CA ALA A 44 -7.10 1.90 2.27
C ALA A 44 -8.55 2.08 1.80
N SER A 45 -9.29 2.93 2.51
CA SER A 45 -10.66 3.33 2.12
C SER A 45 -10.69 4.44 1.08
N ARG A 46 -9.64 5.27 1.03
CA ARG A 46 -9.54 6.44 0.15
C ARG A 46 -8.17 6.45 -0.50
N TRP A 47 -8.12 6.87 -1.77
CA TRP A 47 -6.86 6.96 -2.51
C TRP A 47 -5.84 7.86 -1.82
N ARG A 48 -6.27 9.04 -1.33
CA ARG A 48 -5.38 9.95 -0.60
C ARG A 48 -4.76 9.30 0.64
N ASP A 49 -5.55 8.55 1.39
CA ASP A 49 -5.08 7.89 2.61
C ASP A 49 -4.12 6.75 2.28
N ALA A 50 -4.35 6.02 1.18
CA ALA A 50 -3.42 5.01 0.65
C ALA A 50 -2.05 5.61 0.35
N VAL A 51 -2.04 6.67 -0.45
CA VAL A 51 -0.83 7.36 -0.91
C VAL A 51 -0.07 7.95 0.27
N LEU A 52 -0.76 8.68 1.16
CA LEU A 52 -0.12 9.31 2.31
C LEU A 52 0.41 8.28 3.30
N ALA A 53 -0.35 7.22 3.60
CA ALA A 53 0.11 6.18 4.52
C ALA A 53 1.30 5.41 3.95
N GLY A 54 1.27 5.03 2.66
CA GLY A 54 2.39 4.36 2.01
C GLY A 54 3.64 5.25 1.93
N ALA A 55 3.49 6.51 1.52
CA ALA A 55 4.59 7.46 1.44
C ALA A 55 5.22 7.75 2.82
N LEU A 56 4.40 8.09 3.81
CA LEU A 56 4.88 8.37 5.17
C LEU A 56 5.42 7.12 5.87
N GLY A 57 4.81 5.96 5.63
CA GLY A 57 5.28 4.68 6.16
C GLY A 57 6.69 4.34 5.69
N CYS A 58 6.95 4.44 4.38
CA CYS A 58 8.29 4.26 3.83
C CYS A 58 9.27 5.33 4.32
N LEU A 59 8.85 6.60 4.35
CA LEU A 59 9.69 7.70 4.79
C LEU A 59 10.14 7.52 6.24
N ILE A 60 9.20 7.25 7.14
CA ILE A 60 9.46 7.02 8.57
C ILE A 60 10.28 5.74 8.73
N GLY A 61 9.89 4.65 8.05
CA GLY A 61 10.59 3.37 8.12
C GLY A 61 12.05 3.46 7.72
N TRP A 62 12.37 4.07 6.57
CA TRP A 62 13.76 4.26 6.15
C TRP A 62 14.50 5.31 6.97
N SER A 63 13.82 6.33 7.51
CA SER A 63 14.46 7.26 8.46
C SER A 63 14.92 6.53 9.72
N LEU A 64 14.08 5.67 10.28
CA LEU A 64 14.41 4.82 11.43
C LEU A 64 15.52 3.83 11.10
N TYR A 65 15.47 3.21 9.91
CA TYR A 65 16.51 2.31 9.44
C TYR A 65 17.87 3.01 9.31
N LEU A 66 17.91 4.19 8.68
CA LEU A 66 19.13 4.99 8.56
C LEU A 66 19.67 5.44 9.93
N MET A 67 18.80 5.82 10.87
CA MET A 67 19.22 6.14 12.24
C MET A 67 19.82 4.91 12.94
N ALA A 68 19.15 3.77 12.90
CA ALA A 68 19.63 2.53 13.51
C ALA A 68 20.98 2.10 12.90
N TYR A 69 21.10 2.17 11.57
CA TYR A 69 22.34 1.84 10.87
C TYR A 69 23.45 2.86 11.14
N GLY A 70 23.13 4.15 11.30
CA GLY A 70 24.07 5.18 11.72
C GLY A 70 24.64 4.94 13.11
N LEU A 71 23.82 4.46 14.05
CA LEU A 71 24.26 4.10 15.40
C LEU A 71 25.11 2.82 15.40
N ALA A 72 24.73 1.81 14.61
CA ALA A 72 25.43 0.52 14.58
C ALA A 72 26.72 0.55 13.74
N ALA A 73 26.75 1.32 12.66
CA ALA A 73 27.79 1.29 11.64
C ALA A 73 28.16 2.71 11.14
N GLY A 74 28.38 3.64 12.07
CA GLY A 74 28.63 5.06 11.78
C GLY A 74 29.77 5.31 10.78
N ALA A 75 30.83 4.50 10.78
CA ALA A 75 31.93 4.62 9.83
C ALA A 75 31.51 4.33 8.37
N ALA A 76 30.59 3.39 8.15
CA ALA A 76 30.06 3.08 6.81
C ALA A 76 29.13 4.19 6.33
N VAL A 77 28.29 4.72 7.23
CA VAL A 77 27.40 5.86 6.93
C VAL A 77 28.20 7.12 6.63
N ALA A 78 29.27 7.39 7.38
CA ALA A 78 30.16 8.51 7.10
C ALA A 78 30.82 8.40 5.72
N LYS A 79 31.25 7.20 5.31
CA LYS A 79 31.76 6.96 3.95
C LYS A 79 30.68 7.17 2.88
N ALA A 80 29.45 6.69 3.11
CA ALA A 80 28.36 6.89 2.17
C ALA A 80 28.00 8.38 2.00
N LEU A 81 27.93 9.13 3.11
CA LEU A 81 27.69 10.58 3.09
C LEU A 81 28.86 11.37 2.48
N ALA A 82 30.09 10.89 2.63
CA ALA A 82 31.25 11.49 1.99
C ALA A 82 31.28 11.23 0.48
N LEU A 83 30.80 10.08 0.01
CA LEU A 83 30.67 9.76 -1.41
C LEU A 83 29.53 10.51 -2.08
N LEU A 84 28.40 10.63 -1.38
CA LEU A 84 27.20 11.26 -1.90
C LEU A 84 26.55 12.05 -0.77
N ARG A 85 26.79 13.36 -0.76
CA ARG A 85 26.30 14.28 0.27
C ARG A 85 24.78 14.19 0.48
N ASP A 86 24.06 13.96 -0.61
CA ASP A 86 22.60 13.86 -0.63
C ASP A 86 22.09 12.41 -0.55
N PHE A 87 22.94 11.43 -0.21
CA PHE A 87 22.57 10.01 -0.13
C PHE A 87 21.30 9.79 0.68
N ALA A 88 21.28 10.29 1.92
CA ALA A 88 20.13 10.14 2.80
C ALA A 88 18.87 10.79 2.21
N ALA A 89 19.00 11.99 1.62
CA ALA A 89 17.89 12.68 1.00
C ALA A 89 17.34 11.91 -0.21
N ILE A 90 18.22 11.42 -1.08
CA ILE A 90 17.84 10.62 -2.26
C ILE A 90 17.18 9.31 -1.84
N THR A 91 17.71 8.62 -0.83
CA THR A 91 17.09 7.39 -0.29
C THR A 91 15.70 7.69 0.25
N LEU A 92 15.53 8.75 1.05
CA LEU A 92 14.22 9.11 1.58
C LEU A 92 13.22 9.52 0.49
N LEU A 93 13.68 10.28 -0.53
CA LEU A 93 12.87 10.63 -1.70
C LEU A 93 12.46 9.39 -2.50
N LEU A 94 13.39 8.45 -2.70
CA LEU A 94 13.10 7.16 -3.31
C LEU A 94 12.04 6.42 -2.50
N GLY A 95 12.11 6.44 -1.17
CA GLY A 95 11.16 5.73 -0.31
C GLY A 95 9.77 6.33 -0.38
N LEU A 96 9.71 7.66 -0.44
CA LEU A 96 8.47 8.41 -0.63
C LEU A 96 7.84 8.10 -1.99
N ALA A 97 8.64 8.07 -3.06
CA ALA A 97 8.19 7.68 -4.39
C ALA A 97 7.74 6.21 -4.42
N LEU A 98 8.53 5.29 -3.87
CA LEU A 98 8.21 3.86 -3.84
C LEU A 98 6.91 3.60 -3.07
N GLY A 99 6.77 4.19 -1.89
CA GLY A 99 5.60 4.04 -1.02
C GLY A 99 4.34 4.61 -1.64
N SER A 100 4.42 5.77 -2.31
CA SER A 100 3.29 6.38 -3.00
C SER A 100 2.87 5.59 -4.25
N LEU A 101 3.82 5.14 -5.08
CA LEU A 101 3.56 4.35 -6.28
C LEU A 101 2.96 2.99 -5.94
N SER A 102 3.60 2.23 -5.05
CA SER A 102 3.17 0.88 -4.66
C SER A 102 1.77 0.88 -4.01
N SER A 103 1.49 1.84 -3.11
CA SER A 103 0.16 1.99 -2.52
C SER A 103 -0.91 2.43 -3.51
N SER A 104 -0.56 3.28 -4.47
CA SER A 104 -1.47 3.62 -5.57
C SER A 104 -1.85 2.40 -6.40
N ILE A 105 -0.88 1.54 -6.72
CA ILE A 105 -1.12 0.29 -7.47
C ILE A 105 -2.07 -0.62 -6.69
N GLY A 106 -1.82 -0.83 -5.39
CA GLY A 106 -2.69 -1.64 -4.54
C GLY A 106 -4.13 -1.11 -4.50
N PHE A 107 -4.30 0.20 -4.32
CA PHE A 107 -5.62 0.83 -4.29
C PHE A 107 -6.36 0.69 -5.64
N LEU A 108 -5.67 0.96 -6.75
CA LEU A 108 -6.24 0.87 -8.10
C LEU A 108 -6.65 -0.57 -8.44
N ALA A 109 -5.85 -1.56 -8.08
CA ALA A 109 -6.18 -2.97 -8.30
C ALA A 109 -7.48 -3.35 -7.58
N LEU A 110 -7.65 -2.91 -6.33
CA LEU A 110 -8.87 -3.15 -5.57
C LEU A 110 -10.08 -2.43 -6.17
N ASP A 111 -9.91 -1.17 -6.59
CA ASP A 111 -10.99 -0.39 -7.19
C ASP A 111 -11.47 -1.00 -8.51
N MET A 112 -10.55 -1.41 -9.38
CA MET A 112 -10.87 -2.12 -10.63
C MET A 112 -11.62 -3.42 -10.37
N TRP A 113 -11.15 -4.21 -9.40
CA TRP A 113 -11.81 -5.46 -9.02
C TRP A 113 -13.24 -5.24 -8.50
N ARG A 114 -13.43 -4.23 -7.64
CA ARG A 114 -14.78 -3.86 -7.14
C ARG A 114 -15.71 -3.45 -8.27
N ARG A 115 -15.22 -2.65 -9.23
CA ARG A 115 -16.00 -2.23 -10.40
C ARG A 115 -16.37 -3.40 -11.31
N ALA A 116 -15.45 -4.34 -11.54
CA ALA A 116 -15.73 -5.54 -12.31
C ALA A 116 -16.82 -6.38 -11.63
N ARG A 117 -16.72 -6.60 -10.32
CA ARG A 117 -17.70 -7.37 -9.54
C ARG A 117 -19.09 -6.74 -9.52
N ALA A 118 -19.15 -5.41 -9.46
CA ALA A 118 -20.41 -4.66 -9.53
C ALA A 118 -21.10 -4.76 -10.90
N ARG A 119 -20.33 -4.93 -11.99
CA ARG A 119 -20.88 -5.14 -13.34
C ARG A 119 -21.45 -6.54 -13.49
N GLU A 120 -20.74 -7.57 -13.00
CA GLU A 120 -21.20 -8.96 -13.02
C GLU A 120 -22.53 -9.12 -12.28
N THR A 121 -22.64 -8.55 -11.08
CA THR A 121 -23.86 -8.62 -10.27
C THR A 121 -25.05 -7.92 -10.93
N ARG A 122 -24.84 -6.74 -11.52
CA ARG A 122 -25.91 -6.06 -12.29
C ARG A 122 -26.32 -6.85 -13.52
N ALA A 123 -25.38 -7.44 -14.25
CA ALA A 123 -25.70 -8.28 -15.41
C ALA A 123 -26.58 -9.47 -15.03
N GLN A 124 -26.25 -10.16 -13.92
CA GLN A 124 -27.04 -11.26 -13.37
C GLN A 124 -28.44 -10.82 -12.93
N GLU A 125 -28.57 -9.69 -12.23
CA GLU A 125 -29.89 -9.16 -11.84
C GLU A 125 -30.77 -8.81 -13.05
N THR A 126 -30.17 -8.35 -14.15
CA THR A 126 -30.90 -8.02 -15.38
C THR A 126 -31.37 -9.28 -16.12
N GLU A 127 -30.56 -10.33 -16.13
CA GLU A 127 -30.89 -11.64 -16.73
C GLU A 127 -31.99 -12.37 -15.94
N VAL A 128 -31.93 -12.35 -14.61
CA VAL A 128 -32.96 -12.92 -13.73
C VAL A 128 -34.28 -12.16 -13.83
N ARG A 129 -34.27 -10.83 -14.00
CA ARG A 129 -35.48 -10.02 -14.15
C ARG A 129 -36.04 -10.02 -15.57
N GLY A 130 -35.23 -10.43 -16.55
CA GLY A 130 -35.57 -10.50 -17.97
C GLY A 130 -36.10 -11.85 -18.44
N THR A 131 -36.20 -12.87 -17.57
CA THR A 131 -36.94 -14.11 -17.86
C THR A 131 -38.42 -13.84 -17.57
N PRO A 132 -39.27 -13.57 -18.59
CA PRO A 132 -40.69 -13.42 -18.36
C PRO A 132 -41.24 -14.80 -17.97
N GLU A 133 -42.23 -14.81 -17.09
CA GLU A 133 -43.11 -15.96 -16.85
C GLU A 133 -43.78 -16.37 -18.17
N THR A 134 -43.08 -17.14 -19.01
CA THR A 134 -43.67 -17.85 -20.16
C THR A 134 -43.84 -19.31 -19.78
N THR A 135 -44.56 -19.58 -18.70
CA THR A 135 -45.11 -20.91 -18.42
C THR A 135 -46.36 -20.78 -17.58
N GLY A 136 -47.52 -20.90 -18.24
CA GLY A 136 -48.86 -20.89 -17.65
C GLY A 136 -49.62 -19.68 -18.18
N THR A 137 -50.61 -19.81 -19.05
CA THR A 137 -51.56 -20.91 -19.33
C THR A 137 -52.15 -20.73 -20.71
#